data_AF-A0A358D2K4-F1
#
_entry.id   AF-A0A358D2K4-F1
#
_cell.length_a   1.000
_cell.length_b   1.000
_cell.length_c   1.000
_cell.angle_alpha   90.00
_cell.angle_beta   90.00
_cell.angle_gamma   90.00
#
_symmetry.space_group_name_H-M   'P 1'
#
loop_
_entity.id
_entity.type
_entity.pdbx_description
1 polymer ?
#
loop_
_entity_poly.entity_id
_entity_poly.type
_entity_poly.pdbx_seq_one_letter_code
_entity_poly.pdbx_strand_id
1 'polypeptide(L)'
;MAIDHGEITEHHWMTPNEALLRRSAGEIEIVTPTFCTLNWLRSFGSVDEACVSIQHPECFHTHIKEVAGDDPGMVAFYDGDVAYESLDLDAEGPRRRCYMLKSDWWWEEHSGDPSKNS
;
A
#
# COMPACT_ATOMS: atom_id res chain seq x y z
N MET A 1 29.23 -7.56 25.61
CA MET A 1 28.01 -6.93 25.09
C MET A 1 27.16 -8.06 24.56
N ALA A 2 26.08 -8.40 25.25
CA ALA A 2 25.20 -9.49 24.84
C ALA A 2 24.40 -9.02 23.62
N ILE A 3 24.50 -9.78 22.53
CA ILE A 3 23.63 -9.60 21.36
C ILE A 3 22.29 -10.20 21.78
N ASP A 4 21.29 -9.33 21.91
CA ASP A 4 19.92 -9.70 22.24
C ASP A 4 19.40 -10.73 21.22
N HIS A 5 18.95 -11.88 21.73
CA HIS A 5 18.30 -12.95 20.97
C HIS A 5 16.78 -12.73 21.02
N GLY A 6 16.31 -11.61 20.49
CA GLY A 6 14.97 -11.10 20.80
C GLY A 6 14.16 -10.54 19.63
N GLU A 7 14.54 -10.77 18.38
CA GLU A 7 13.79 -10.22 17.24
C GLU A 7 13.62 -11.27 16.14
N ILE A 8 12.36 -11.46 15.69
CA ILE A 8 11.79 -12.54 14.86
C ILE A 8 11.37 -13.78 15.67
N THR A 9 10.16 -13.74 16.23
CA THR A 9 9.55 -14.87 16.93
C THR A 9 9.02 -15.95 15.97
N GLU A 10 8.64 -15.61 14.74
CA GLU A 10 8.14 -16.55 13.73
C GLU A 10 8.45 -16.05 12.31
N HIS A 11 8.71 -16.96 11.36
CA HIS A 11 8.88 -16.63 9.94
C HIS A 11 8.10 -17.62 9.07
N HIS A 12 7.38 -17.10 8.07
CA HIS A 12 6.63 -17.89 7.11
C HIS A 12 6.86 -17.34 5.69
N TRP A 13 7.06 -18.25 4.74
CA TRP A 13 7.07 -17.92 3.31
C TRP A 13 5.65 -18.04 2.77
N MET A 14 5.17 -17.00 2.10
CA MET A 14 3.87 -16.98 1.42
C MET A 14 3.93 -16.02 0.23
N THR A 15 3.00 -16.18 -0.70
CA THR A 15 2.86 -15.24 -1.83
C THR A 15 2.33 -13.89 -1.36
N PRO A 16 2.56 -12.80 -2.12
CA PRO A 16 1.97 -11.50 -1.81
C PRO A 16 0.44 -11.55 -1.67
N ASN A 17 -0.22 -12.32 -2.54
CA ASN A 17 -1.67 -12.48 -2.50
C ASN A 17 -2.14 -13.15 -1.20
N GLU A 18 -1.47 -14.22 -0.75
CA GLU A 18 -1.79 -14.88 0.51
C GLU A 18 -1.58 -13.95 1.72
N ALA A 19 -0.48 -13.18 1.74
CA ALA A 19 -0.23 -12.23 2.82
C ALA A 19 -1.35 -11.16 2.92
N LEU A 20 -1.78 -10.62 1.78
CA LEU A 20 -2.88 -9.64 1.73
C LEU A 20 -4.21 -10.24 2.21
N LEU A 21 -4.52 -11.49 1.82
CA LEU A 21 -5.73 -12.20 2.27
C LEU A 21 -5.72 -12.49 3.77
N ARG A 22 -4.59 -12.92 4.33
CA ARG A 22 -4.46 -13.15 5.78
C ARG A 22 -4.57 -11.85 6.56
N ARG A 23 -4.03 -10.75 6.03
CA ARG A 23 -4.17 -9.43 6.64
C ARG A 23 -5.62 -8.95 6.63
N SER A 24 -6.36 -9.14 5.53
CA SER A 24 -7.77 -8.75 5.46
C SER A 24 -8.65 -9.62 6.36
N ALA A 25 -8.28 -10.89 6.57
CA ALA A 25 -8.90 -11.77 7.55
C ALA A 25 -8.51 -11.45 9.01
N GLY A 26 -7.58 -10.52 9.25
CA GLY A 26 -7.08 -10.18 10.58
C GLY A 26 -6.17 -11.23 11.21
N GLU A 27 -5.65 -12.17 10.42
CA GLU A 27 -4.79 -13.27 10.88
C GLU A 27 -3.33 -12.83 11.08
N ILE A 28 -2.88 -11.81 10.34
CA ILE A 28 -1.55 -11.21 10.47
C ILE A 28 -1.64 -9.68 10.46
N GLU A 29 -0.72 -9.03 11.17
CA GLU A 29 -0.52 -7.59 11.08
C GLU A 29 0.51 -7.24 10.00
N ILE A 30 0.20 -6.22 9.20
CA ILE A 30 1.08 -5.70 8.15
C ILE A 30 1.03 -4.17 8.24
N VAL A 31 2.21 -3.54 8.27
CA VAL A 31 2.35 -2.07 8.23
C VAL A 31 2.17 -1.55 6.80
N THR A 32 1.76 -0.29 6.66
CA THR A 32 1.41 0.35 5.38
C THR A 32 2.48 0.19 4.28
N PRO A 33 3.78 0.43 4.54
CA PRO A 33 4.79 0.29 3.48
C PRO A 33 4.88 -1.14 2.95
N THR A 34 4.75 -2.14 3.82
CA THR A 34 4.72 -3.55 3.45
C THR A 34 3.45 -3.89 2.68
N PHE A 35 2.28 -3.40 3.09
CA PHE A 35 1.03 -3.60 2.34
C PHE A 35 1.14 -3.06 0.92
N CYS A 36 1.62 -1.83 0.73
CA CYS A 36 1.82 -1.23 -0.59
C CYS A 36 2.79 -2.05 -1.45
N THR A 37 3.89 -2.52 -0.86
CA THR A 37 4.86 -3.37 -1.56
C THR A 37 4.25 -4.71 -1.98
N LEU A 38 3.49 -5.37 -1.11
CA LEU A 38 2.81 -6.63 -1.44
C LEU A 38 1.73 -6.44 -2.49
N ASN A 39 0.98 -5.33 -2.41
CA ASN A 39 -0.03 -4.97 -3.39
C ASN A 39 0.58 -4.70 -4.78
N TRP A 40 1.75 -4.07 -4.83
CA TRP A 40 2.52 -3.91 -6.07
C TRP A 40 3.06 -5.24 -6.58
N LEU A 41 3.68 -6.06 -5.72
CA LEU A 41 4.22 -7.37 -6.11
C LEU A 41 3.15 -8.31 -6.68
N ARG A 42 1.90 -8.23 -6.21
CA ARG A 42 0.81 -9.11 -6.69
C ARG A 42 0.47 -8.91 -8.18
N SER A 43 0.87 -7.80 -8.79
CA SER A 43 0.59 -7.54 -10.22
C SER A 43 1.56 -8.22 -11.18
N PHE A 44 2.64 -8.82 -10.66
CA PHE A 44 3.65 -9.51 -11.48
C PHE A 44 3.47 -11.03 -11.41
N GLY A 45 3.69 -11.70 -12.55
CA GLY A 45 3.62 -13.17 -12.63
C GLY A 45 4.92 -13.84 -12.21
N SER A 46 6.03 -13.11 -12.15
CA SER A 46 7.35 -13.64 -11.79
C SER A 46 8.25 -12.61 -11.09
N VAL A 47 9.29 -13.11 -10.41
CA VAL A 47 10.32 -12.28 -9.79
C VAL A 47 11.09 -11.48 -10.85
N ASP A 48 11.42 -12.08 -11.99
CA ASP A 48 12.11 -11.40 -13.09
C ASP A 48 11.32 -10.19 -13.60
N GLU A 49 10.01 -10.32 -13.79
CA GLU A 49 9.14 -9.21 -14.19
C GLU A 49 9.14 -8.07 -13.16
N ALA A 50 9.06 -8.42 -11.87
CA ALA A 50 9.12 -7.44 -10.78
C ALA A 50 10.51 -6.77 -10.70
N CYS A 51 11.60 -7.50 -10.91
CA CYS A 51 12.94 -6.94 -10.88
C CYS A 51 13.19 -5.98 -12.06
N VAL A 52 12.70 -6.30 -13.26
CA VAL A 52 12.82 -5.43 -14.44
C VAL A 52 12.02 -4.13 -14.28
N SER A 53 10.90 -4.16 -13.56
CA SER A 53 10.06 -2.99 -13.36
C SER A 53 10.63 -1.98 -12.33
N ILE A 54 11.62 -2.38 -11.52
CA ILE A 54 12.33 -1.48 -10.59
C ILE A 54 13.31 -0.61 -11.39
N GLN A 55 12.89 0.60 -11.74
CA GLN A 55 13.75 1.56 -12.45
C GLN A 55 14.65 2.36 -11.49
N HIS A 56 14.13 2.75 -10.32
CA HIS A 56 14.85 3.40 -9.22
C HIS A 56 14.20 3.02 -7.87
N PRO A 57 14.95 2.95 -6.75
CA PRO A 57 14.31 2.86 -5.44
C PRO A 57 13.49 4.13 -5.19
N GLU A 58 12.16 4.01 -5.30
CA GLU A 58 11.25 5.08 -4.90
C GLU A 58 11.36 5.25 -3.38
N CYS A 59 11.84 6.42 -2.94
CA CYS A 59 11.68 6.80 -1.54
C CYS A 59 10.22 7.18 -1.36
N PHE A 60 9.44 6.31 -0.73
CA PHE A 60 8.05 6.59 -0.38
C PHE A 60 8.02 7.68 0.69
N HIS A 61 7.99 8.95 0.28
CA HIS A 61 7.47 10.00 1.12
C HIS A 61 5.95 9.89 1.10
N THR A 62 5.36 9.74 2.27
CA THR A 62 3.93 9.52 2.42
C THR A 62 3.36 10.64 3.27
N HIS A 63 2.31 11.27 2.78
CA HIS A 63 1.46 12.11 3.61
C HIS A 63 0.25 11.29 4.07
N ILE A 64 -0.15 11.46 5.33
CA ILE A 64 -1.24 10.70 5.93
C ILE A 64 -2.34 11.66 6.39
N LYS A 65 -3.59 11.33 6.06
CA LYS A 65 -4.79 12.00 6.57
C LYS A 65 -5.66 11.02 7.35
N GLU A 66 -6.13 11.45 8.51
CA GLU A 66 -7.16 10.73 9.26
C GLU A 66 -8.54 10.93 8.62
N VAL A 67 -9.29 9.83 8.50
CA VAL A 67 -10.67 9.81 8.05
C VAL A 67 -11.55 9.45 9.25
N ALA A 68 -12.47 10.35 9.59
CA ALA A 68 -13.47 10.13 10.63
C ALA A 68 -14.83 9.79 10.00
N GLY A 69 -15.76 9.27 10.79
CA GLY A 69 -17.11 8.90 10.36
C GLY A 69 -17.49 7.49 10.77
N ASP A 70 -18.39 6.86 10.01
CA ASP A 70 -18.91 5.52 10.30
C ASP A 70 -17.87 4.41 10.08
N ASP A 71 -16.88 4.66 9.20
CA ASP A 71 -15.73 3.77 8.96
C ASP A 71 -14.41 4.55 9.08
N PRO A 72 -13.94 4.78 10.32
CA PRO A 72 -12.76 5.60 10.57
C PRO A 72 -11.47 4.89 10.16
N GLY A 73 -10.43 5.66 9.87
CA GLY A 73 -9.11 5.13 9.53
C GLY A 73 -8.16 6.18 9.00
N MET A 74 -7.25 5.77 8.12
CA MET A 74 -6.23 6.63 7.53
C MET A 74 -6.19 6.48 6.02
N VAL A 75 -5.78 7.53 5.32
CA VAL A 75 -5.42 7.49 3.90
C VAL A 75 -3.99 7.97 3.75
N ALA A 76 -3.16 7.14 3.12
CA ALA A 76 -1.78 7.44 2.78
C ALA A 76 -1.70 7.85 1.31
N PHE A 77 -1.17 9.05 1.05
CA PHE A 77 -0.96 9.59 -0.29
C PHE A 77 0.50 9.45 -0.69
N TYR A 78 0.74 9.15 -1.95
CA TYR A 78 2.06 8.97 -2.54
C TYR A 78 2.26 9.95 -3.69
N ASP A 79 3.52 10.21 -4.04
CA ASP A 79 3.88 11.09 -5.15
C ASP A 79 3.10 10.72 -6.42
N GLY A 80 2.54 11.73 -7.09
CA GLY A 80 1.65 11.56 -8.23
C GLY A 80 0.15 11.48 -7.89
N ASP A 81 -0.25 11.39 -6.61
CA ASP A 81 -1.64 11.60 -6.22
C ASP A 81 -2.00 13.09 -6.24
N VAL A 82 -3.18 13.46 -6.78
CA VAL A 82 -3.61 14.87 -6.82
C VAL A 82 -3.79 15.47 -5.42
N ALA A 83 -4.08 14.65 -4.43
CA ALA A 83 -4.25 15.06 -3.05
C ALA A 83 -2.96 14.99 -2.23
N TYR A 84 -1.81 14.67 -2.87
CA TYR A 84 -0.54 14.46 -2.17
C TYR A 84 -0.17 15.63 -1.25
N GLU A 85 -0.26 16.87 -1.74
CA GLU A 85 0.04 18.06 -0.93
C GLU A 85 -1.18 18.61 -0.17
N SER A 86 -2.37 18.56 -0.77
CA SER A 86 -3.56 19.21 -0.22
C SER A 86 -4.28 18.40 0.84
N LEU A 87 -4.09 17.08 0.83
CA LEU A 87 -4.88 16.10 1.58
C LEU A 87 -6.40 16.21 1.31
N ASP A 88 -6.78 16.80 0.18
CA ASP A 88 -8.17 16.87 -0.24
C ASP A 88 -8.58 15.57 -0.91
N LEU A 89 -9.38 14.75 -0.22
CA LEU A 89 -9.79 13.43 -0.70
C LEU A 89 -10.65 13.51 -1.98
N ASP A 90 -11.37 14.62 -2.13
CA ASP A 90 -12.36 14.84 -3.18
C ASP A 90 -11.77 15.56 -4.40
N ALA A 91 -10.51 15.98 -4.35
CA ALA A 91 -9.84 16.64 -5.46
C ALA A 91 -9.87 15.75 -6.71
N GLU A 92 -10.32 16.29 -7.85
CA GLU A 92 -10.36 15.55 -9.12
C GLU A 92 -8.96 15.44 -9.73
N GLY A 93 -8.53 14.25 -10.13
CA GLY A 93 -7.24 14.05 -10.78
C GLY A 93 -6.67 12.63 -10.63
N PRO A 94 -5.37 12.46 -10.91
CA PRO A 94 -4.66 11.20 -10.70
C PRO A 94 -4.78 10.70 -9.25
N ARG A 95 -4.72 9.38 -9.08
CA ARG A 95 -4.72 8.68 -7.80
C ARG A 95 -3.49 7.83 -7.65
N ARG A 96 -2.93 7.84 -6.45
CA ARG A 96 -1.86 6.96 -6.01
C ARG A 96 -1.87 6.97 -4.48
N ARG A 97 -2.84 6.27 -3.91
CA ARG A 97 -3.13 6.31 -2.46
C ARG A 97 -3.56 4.95 -1.91
N CYS A 98 -3.29 4.75 -0.63
CA CYS A 98 -3.73 3.57 0.12
C CYS A 98 -4.75 3.98 1.18
N TYR A 99 -5.92 3.34 1.14
CA TYR A 99 -6.92 3.46 2.18
C TYR A 99 -6.69 2.38 3.23
N MET A 100 -6.73 2.80 4.48
CA MET A 100 -6.49 1.98 5.66
C MET A 100 -7.64 2.21 6.62
N LEU A 101 -8.84 1.85 6.18
CA LEU A 101 -10.04 2.02 6.98
C LEU A 101 -10.19 0.84 7.94
N LYS A 102 -11.09 1.00 8.92
CA LYS A 102 -11.39 -0.06 9.87
C LYS A 102 -12.01 -1.28 9.18
N SER A 103 -12.85 -1.06 8.16
CA SER A 103 -13.50 -2.14 7.44
C SER A 103 -12.57 -2.91 6.50
N ASP A 104 -11.76 -2.19 5.72
CA ASP A 104 -10.91 -2.78 4.68
C ASP A 104 -9.76 -1.85 4.27
N TRP A 105 -8.77 -2.44 3.62
CA TRP A 105 -7.58 -1.77 3.09
C TRP A 105 -7.45 -2.02 1.60
N TRP A 106 -7.23 -0.97 0.82
CA TRP A 106 -7.00 -1.11 -0.61
C TRP A 106 -6.06 -0.04 -1.18
N TRP A 107 -5.51 -0.35 -2.36
CA TRP A 107 -4.71 0.55 -3.17
C TRP A 107 -5.56 1.10 -4.31
N GLU A 108 -5.55 2.41 -4.50
CA GLU A 108 -6.19 3.10 -5.62
C GLU A 108 -5.10 3.80 -6.45
N GLU A 109 -4.98 3.41 -7.72
CA GLU A 109 -4.05 4.05 -8.64
C GLU A 109 -4.66 4.18 -10.04
N HIS A 110 -4.71 5.41 -10.55
CA HIS A 110 -5.13 5.71 -11.90
C HIS A 110 -4.64 7.09 -12.35
N SER A 111 -4.46 7.29 -13.65
CA SER A 111 -3.96 8.55 -14.20
C SER A 111 -4.98 9.71 -14.21
N GLY A 112 -6.24 9.46 -13.84
CA GLY A 112 -7.29 10.49 -13.81
C GLY A 112 -7.79 10.91 -15.20
N ASP A 113 -7.35 10.20 -16.24
CA ASP A 113 -7.75 10.44 -17.62
C ASP A 113 -8.99 9.58 -17.94
N PRO A 114 -10.15 10.17 -18.27
CA PRO A 114 -11.35 9.41 -18.64
C PRO A 114 -11.17 8.60 -19.94
N SER A 115 -10.09 8.79 -20.70
CA SER A 115 -9.88 8.14 -21.99
C SER A 115 -9.14 6.79 -21.95
N LYS A 116 -8.72 6.30 -20.77
CA LYS A 116 -8.00 5.01 -20.63
C LYS A 116 -8.73 3.96 -19.79
N ASN A 117 -10.05 3.92 -19.87
CA ASN A 117 -10.85 2.81 -19.36
C ASN A 117 -11.50 2.08 -20.55
N SER A 118 -10.70 1.29 -21.29
CA SER A 118 -11.16 0.42 -22.39
C SER A 118 -10.29 -0.81 -22.49
#